data_AF-A0A815CHF6-F1
#
_entry.id   AF-A0A815CHF6-F1
#
_cell.length_a   1.000
_cell.length_b   1.000
_cell.length_c   1.000
_cell.angle_alpha   90.00
_cell.angle_beta   90.00
_cell.angle_gamma   90.00
#
_symmetry.space_group_name_H-M   'P 1'
#
loop_
_entity.id
_entity.type
_entity.pdbx_description
1 polymer ?
#
loop_
_entity_poly.entity_id
_entity_poly.type
_entity_poly.pdbx_seq_one_letter_code
_entity_poly.pdbx_strand_id
1 'polypeptide(L)'
;EPGGNGWTEDEIQEHYDEFYEEVFCEIEDKYGEIEEMNICDNLGEHLVGNIYVKFRYEKDAERAVKDLNNRWFSEKPIYAELSPVTDFKEASCRQYELGECHRSGFCNFMHIKQISPDLKKRLRDRRSRRSSRSRSRSRERRNANANNGNNNMNNNRRR
;
A
#
# COMPACT_ATOMS: atom_id res chain seq x y z
N GLU A 1 -20.60 32.38 4.98
CA GLU A 1 -19.78 32.06 6.15
C GLU A 1 -18.84 30.92 5.78
N PRO A 2 -17.53 31.02 5.99
CA PRO A 2 -16.64 29.89 5.74
C PRO A 2 -16.62 29.04 7.00
N GLY A 3 -17.59 28.14 7.10
CA GLY A 3 -17.51 26.97 7.97
C GLY A 3 -16.53 25.99 7.33
N GLY A 4 -15.31 25.96 7.85
CA GLY A 4 -14.27 25.04 7.42
C GLY A 4 -13.03 25.36 8.22
N ASN A 5 -12.77 24.50 9.21
CA ASN A 5 -11.57 24.41 10.04
C ASN A 5 -10.41 25.12 9.32
N GLY A 6 -9.87 26.22 9.89
CA GLY A 6 -8.97 27.19 9.22
C GLY A 6 -7.59 26.67 8.78
N TRP A 7 -7.58 25.57 8.06
CA TRP A 7 -6.45 24.84 7.52
C TRP A 7 -6.26 25.28 6.07
N THR A 8 -5.01 25.47 5.68
CA THR A 8 -4.60 25.73 4.30
C THR A 8 -4.66 24.45 3.45
N GLU A 9 -4.70 24.60 2.13
CA GLU A 9 -4.67 23.45 1.21
C GLU A 9 -3.41 22.59 1.40
N ASP A 10 -2.27 23.24 1.69
CA ASP A 10 -1.00 22.58 1.95
C ASP A 10 -1.07 21.74 3.23
N GLU A 11 -1.63 22.27 4.32
CA GLU A 11 -1.77 21.51 5.58
C GLU A 11 -2.77 20.34 5.42
N ILE A 12 -3.84 20.52 4.64
CA ILE A 12 -4.77 19.42 4.32
C ILE A 12 -4.05 18.31 3.53
N GLN A 13 -3.21 18.69 2.56
CA GLN A 13 -2.45 17.73 1.78
C GLN A 13 -1.39 17.01 2.62
N GLU A 14 -0.70 17.72 3.52
CA GLU A 14 0.27 17.14 4.45
C GLU A 14 -0.39 16.09 5.35
N HIS A 15 -1.52 16.41 5.97
CA HIS A 15 -2.23 15.41 6.79
C HIS A 15 -2.76 14.23 6.01
N TYR A 16 -3.22 14.45 4.79
CA TYR A 16 -3.63 13.35 3.93
C TYR A 16 -2.44 12.43 3.60
N ASP A 17 -1.28 13.01 3.29
CA ASP A 17 -0.06 12.27 2.99
C ASP A 17 0.45 11.48 4.21
N GLU A 18 0.42 12.09 5.41
CA GLU A 18 0.75 11.41 6.67
C GLU A 18 -0.15 10.20 6.91
N PHE A 19 -1.46 10.39 6.78
CA PHE A 19 -2.45 9.32 6.94
C PHE A 19 -2.23 8.20 5.91
N TYR A 20 -2.01 8.56 4.64
CA TYR A 20 -1.73 7.58 3.59
C TYR A 20 -0.45 6.80 3.90
N GLU A 21 0.62 7.47 4.30
CA GLU A 21 1.90 6.83 4.61
C GLU A 21 1.80 5.89 5.82
N GLU A 22 1.09 6.31 6.88
CA GLU A 22 0.85 5.49 8.08
C GLU A 22 0.14 4.19 7.71
N VAL A 23 -1.00 4.28 7.02
CA VAL A 23 -1.78 3.12 6.58
C VAL A 23 -0.94 2.24 5.65
N PHE A 24 -0.29 2.83 4.65
CA PHE A 24 0.51 2.08 3.68
C PHE A 24 1.63 1.30 4.37
N CYS A 25 2.39 1.94 5.25
CA CYS A 25 3.53 1.32 5.91
C CYS A 25 3.10 0.22 6.87
N GLU A 26 2.06 0.47 7.66
CA GLU A 26 1.50 -0.50 8.61
C GLU A 26 1.00 -1.76 7.90
N ILE A 27 0.23 -1.59 6.82
CA ILE A 27 -0.31 -2.71 6.04
C ILE A 27 0.82 -3.48 5.34
N GLU A 28 1.77 -2.78 4.72
CA GLU A 28 2.86 -3.42 3.99
C GLU A 28 3.80 -4.20 4.93
N ASP A 29 4.06 -3.66 6.13
CA ASP A 29 5.00 -4.25 7.09
C ASP A 29 4.40 -5.42 7.86
N LYS A 30 3.10 -5.40 8.15
CA LYS A 30 2.42 -6.49 8.87
C LYS A 30 1.88 -7.59 7.96
N TYR A 31 1.33 -7.23 6.80
CA TYR A 31 0.54 -8.17 6.02
C TYR A 31 1.20 -8.58 4.72
N GLY A 32 1.91 -7.72 4.00
CA GLY A 32 2.62 -8.16 2.79
C GLY A 32 2.80 -7.07 1.76
N GLU A 33 3.48 -7.42 0.66
CA GLU A 33 3.77 -6.48 -0.41
C GLU A 33 2.48 -5.95 -1.05
N ILE A 34 2.29 -4.63 -0.99
CA ILE A 34 1.17 -3.92 -1.61
C ILE A 34 1.53 -3.64 -3.07
N GLU A 35 0.69 -4.01 -4.03
CA GLU A 35 0.82 -3.56 -5.41
C GLU A 35 0.32 -2.12 -5.57
N GLU A 36 -0.86 -1.83 -5.03
CA GLU A 36 -1.53 -0.54 -5.14
C GLU A 36 -2.44 -0.30 -3.92
N MET A 37 -2.53 0.96 -3.46
CA MET A 37 -3.44 1.37 -2.39
C MET A 37 -4.10 2.70 -2.77
N ASN A 38 -5.43 2.75 -2.65
CA ASN A 38 -6.24 3.91 -3.03
C ASN A 38 -7.21 4.28 -1.91
N ILE A 39 -7.39 5.59 -1.69
CA ILE A 39 -8.32 6.16 -0.71
C ILE A 39 -9.37 6.97 -1.47
N CYS A 40 -10.65 6.72 -1.16
CA CYS A 40 -11.78 7.33 -1.86
C CYS A 40 -12.21 8.66 -1.20
N ASP A 41 -12.24 9.72 -2.01
CA ASP A 41 -12.77 11.06 -1.72
C ASP A 41 -14.22 11.23 -2.23
N ASN A 42 -14.96 10.12 -2.31
CA ASN A 42 -16.37 10.15 -2.69
C ASN A 42 -17.21 10.84 -1.61
N LEU A 43 -18.29 11.50 -2.02
CA LEU A 43 -19.26 12.08 -1.07
C LEU A 43 -20.40 11.11 -0.70
N GLY A 44 -20.59 10.05 -1.49
CA GLY A 44 -21.64 9.06 -1.28
C GLY A 44 -21.27 8.07 -0.20
N GLU A 45 -22.24 7.70 0.65
CA GLU A 45 -22.05 6.82 1.82
C GLU A 45 -21.43 5.45 1.48
N HIS A 46 -21.64 4.97 0.25
CA HIS A 46 -21.13 3.68 -0.23
C HIS A 46 -19.64 3.68 -0.55
N LEU A 47 -19.01 4.84 -0.74
CA LEU A 47 -17.59 4.97 -1.13
C LEU A 47 -16.80 5.97 -0.29
N VAL A 48 -17.46 6.85 0.46
CA VAL A 48 -16.79 7.89 1.26
C VAL A 48 -15.80 7.28 2.24
N GLY A 49 -14.53 7.67 2.13
CA GLY A 49 -13.47 7.24 3.03
C GLY A 49 -13.03 5.78 2.88
N ASN A 50 -13.52 5.04 1.87
CA ASN A 50 -13.09 3.66 1.66
C ASN A 50 -11.61 3.59 1.27
N ILE A 51 -10.90 2.63 1.86
CA ILE A 51 -9.51 2.32 1.56
C ILE A 51 -9.46 0.97 0.87
N TYR A 52 -8.86 0.93 -0.33
CA TYR A 52 -8.64 -0.30 -1.07
C TYR A 52 -7.15 -0.61 -1.10
N VAL A 53 -6.79 -1.85 -0.76
CA VAL A 53 -5.42 -2.35 -0.80
C VAL A 53 -5.38 -3.58 -1.69
N LYS A 54 -4.59 -3.52 -2.77
CA LYS A 54 -4.28 -4.67 -3.60
C LYS A 54 -2.94 -5.24 -3.17
N PHE A 55 -2.96 -6.44 -2.60
CA PHE A 55 -1.74 -7.18 -2.27
C PHE A 55 -1.21 -7.93 -3.49
N ARG A 56 0.10 -8.20 -3.47
CA ARG A 56 0.74 -9.07 -4.45
C ARG A 56 0.28 -10.54 -4.35
N TYR A 57 -0.13 -10.97 -3.16
CA TYR A 57 -0.56 -12.35 -2.90
C TYR A 57 -1.91 -12.36 -2.17
N GLU A 58 -2.85 -13.18 -2.65
CA GLU A 58 -4.20 -13.29 -2.08
C GLU A 58 -4.19 -13.70 -0.60
N LYS A 59 -3.30 -14.62 -0.21
CA LYS A 59 -3.12 -15.05 1.19
C LYS A 59 -2.80 -13.89 2.15
N ASP A 60 -2.17 -12.83 1.66
CA ASP A 60 -1.82 -11.67 2.48
C ASP A 60 -3.06 -10.80 2.70
N ALA A 61 -3.97 -10.72 1.72
CA ALA A 61 -5.27 -10.07 1.85
C ALA A 61 -6.18 -10.81 2.86
N GLU A 62 -6.25 -12.14 2.79
CA GLU A 62 -7.01 -12.95 3.75
C GLU A 62 -6.51 -12.75 5.19
N ARG A 63 -5.18 -12.74 5.37
CA ARG A 63 -4.56 -12.48 6.67
C ARG A 63 -4.86 -11.06 7.16
N ALA A 64 -4.76 -10.06 6.29
CA ALA A 64 -5.06 -8.67 6.62
C ALA A 64 -6.51 -8.51 7.09
N VAL A 65 -7.48 -9.03 6.34
CA VAL A 65 -8.91 -8.97 6.71
C VAL A 65 -9.17 -9.60 8.07
N LYS A 66 -8.59 -10.79 8.33
CA LYS A 66 -8.79 -11.48 9.60
C LYS A 66 -8.24 -10.70 10.79
N ASP A 67 -7.06 -10.11 10.66
CA ASP A 67 -6.42 -9.38 11.75
C ASP A 67 -7.01 -7.98 11.94
N LEU A 68 -7.25 -7.24 10.85
CA LEU A 68 -7.78 -5.86 10.89
C LEU A 68 -9.15 -5.77 11.55
N ASN A 69 -10.03 -6.75 11.35
CA ASN A 69 -11.35 -6.78 12.02
C ASN A 69 -11.27 -6.95 13.55
N ASN A 70 -10.09 -7.22 14.12
CA ASN A 70 -9.85 -7.25 15.56
C ASN A 70 -9.11 -6.01 16.07
N ARG A 71 -8.99 -4.96 15.24
CA ARG A 71 -8.20 -3.76 15.52
C ARG A 71 -9.05 -2.49 15.51
N TRP A 72 -8.46 -1.45 16.08
CA TRP A 72 -9.03 -0.12 16.20
C TRP A 72 -8.12 0.89 15.52
N PHE A 73 -8.70 1.91 14.91
CA PHE A 73 -8.00 3.06 14.33
C PHE A 73 -8.77 4.34 14.70
N SER A 74 -8.08 5.31 15.28
CA SER A 74 -8.68 6.59 15.74
C SER A 74 -9.97 6.38 16.54
N GLU A 75 -9.90 5.52 17.57
CA GLU A 75 -11.00 5.19 18.49
C GLU A 75 -12.21 4.50 17.85
N LYS A 76 -12.11 4.12 16.57
CA LYS A 76 -13.16 3.39 15.85
C LYS A 76 -12.70 1.97 15.50
N PRO A 77 -13.60 0.97 15.54
CA PRO A 77 -13.27 -0.36 15.05
C PRO A 77 -13.02 -0.31 13.54
N ILE A 78 -12.06 -1.11 13.07
CA ILE A 78 -11.78 -1.26 11.66
C ILE A 78 -12.70 -2.32 11.07
N TYR A 79 -13.33 -2.02 9.94
CA TYR A 79 -14.09 -2.98 9.14
C TYR A 79 -13.31 -3.29 7.87
N ALA A 80 -12.95 -4.56 7.69
CA ALA A 80 -12.21 -5.03 6.53
C ALA A 80 -12.92 -6.21 5.87
N GLU A 81 -12.98 -6.22 4.54
CA GLU A 81 -13.53 -7.32 3.75
C GLU A 81 -12.71 -7.55 2.48
N LEU A 82 -12.88 -8.73 1.86
CA LEU A 82 -12.29 -9.01 0.56
C LEU A 82 -13.13 -8.34 -0.52
N SER A 83 -12.50 -7.46 -1.30
CA SER A 83 -13.15 -6.78 -2.41
C SER A 83 -13.01 -7.59 -3.71
N PRO A 84 -14.08 -7.69 -4.53
CA PRO A 84 -14.00 -8.30 -5.85
C PRO A 84 -13.31 -7.41 -6.90
N VAL A 85 -12.94 -6.17 -6.54
CA VAL A 85 -12.27 -5.22 -7.44
C VAL A 85 -10.85 -5.70 -7.75
N THR A 86 -10.60 -6.06 -9.01
CA THR A 86 -9.31 -6.57 -9.48
C THR A 86 -8.48 -5.52 -10.24
N ASP A 87 -9.15 -4.58 -10.90
CA ASP A 87 -8.53 -3.48 -11.66
C ASP A 87 -9.09 -2.13 -11.20
N PHE A 88 -8.25 -1.33 -10.53
CA PHE A 88 -8.62 0.00 -10.08
C PHE A 88 -8.86 0.97 -11.23
N LYS A 89 -8.23 0.79 -12.39
CA LYS A 89 -8.40 1.71 -13.53
C LYS A 89 -9.83 1.68 -14.06
N GLU A 90 -10.44 0.51 -14.09
CA GLU A 90 -11.83 0.32 -14.52
C GLU A 90 -12.83 0.72 -13.44
N ALA A 91 -12.44 0.63 -12.16
CA ALA A 91 -13.27 1.06 -11.03
C ALA A 91 -13.20 2.58 -10.76
N SER A 92 -12.20 3.28 -11.29
CA SER A 92 -11.94 4.70 -11.04
C SER A 92 -12.76 5.63 -11.93
N CYS A 93 -13.18 6.76 -11.37
CA CYS A 93 -13.93 7.77 -12.11
C CYS A 93 -12.99 8.63 -12.97
N ARG A 94 -12.95 8.37 -14.28
CA ARG A 94 -12.15 9.18 -15.23
C ARG A 94 -12.54 10.66 -15.24
N GLN A 95 -13.82 10.98 -15.04
CA GLN A 95 -14.28 12.38 -14.97
C GLN A 95 -13.74 13.09 -13.71
N TYR A 96 -13.61 12.38 -12.59
CA TYR A 96 -13.05 12.96 -11.37
C TYR A 96 -11.54 13.20 -11.51
N GLU A 97 -10.81 12.29 -12.15
CA GLU A 97 -9.39 12.46 -12.47
C GLU A 97 -9.12 13.74 -13.29
N LEU A 98 -10.08 14.14 -14.15
CA LEU A 98 -10.04 15.36 -14.94
C LEU A 98 -10.64 16.59 -14.22
N GLY A 99 -11.20 16.44 -13.03
CA GLY A 99 -11.87 17.53 -12.29
C GLY A 99 -13.29 17.88 -12.78
N GLU A 100 -13.92 17.02 -13.59
CA GLU A 100 -15.19 17.27 -14.28
C GLU A 100 -16.34 16.37 -13.79
N CYS A 101 -16.16 15.65 -12.68
CA CYS A 101 -17.24 14.81 -12.14
C CYS A 101 -18.28 15.64 -11.38
N HIS A 102 -19.46 15.79 -11.96
CA HIS A 102 -20.60 16.52 -11.35
C HIS A 102 -21.63 15.61 -10.67
N ARG A 103 -21.33 14.31 -10.50
CA ARG A 103 -22.28 13.34 -9.91
C ARG A 103 -22.37 13.43 -8.39
N SER A 104 -21.44 14.15 -7.74
CA SER A 104 -21.41 14.33 -6.28
C SER A 104 -21.57 12.99 -5.54
N GLY A 105 -22.52 12.89 -4.60
CA GLY A 105 -22.79 11.67 -3.82
C GLY A 105 -23.36 10.49 -4.63
N PHE A 106 -23.72 10.69 -5.90
CA PHE A 106 -24.32 9.65 -6.75
C PHE A 106 -23.29 8.97 -7.68
N CYS A 107 -22.01 9.28 -7.57
CA CYS A 107 -20.99 8.60 -8.36
C CYS A 107 -20.74 7.18 -7.83
N ASN A 108 -20.84 6.19 -8.70
CA ASN A 108 -20.56 4.78 -8.38
C ASN A 108 -19.13 4.34 -8.70
N PHE A 109 -18.28 5.29 -9.12
CA PHE A 109 -16.87 5.04 -9.43
C PHE A 109 -16.00 5.68 -8.36
N MET A 110 -14.83 5.09 -8.10
CA MET A 110 -13.89 5.55 -7.09
C MET A 110 -13.34 6.93 -7.47
N HIS A 111 -13.49 7.90 -6.57
CA HIS A 111 -12.83 9.20 -6.64
C HIS A 111 -11.53 9.10 -5.85
N ILE A 112 -10.40 8.83 -6.52
CA ILE A 112 -9.13 8.59 -5.81
C ILE A 112 -8.50 9.91 -5.40
N LYS A 113 -8.31 10.09 -4.09
CA LYS A 113 -7.52 11.23 -3.56
C LYS A 113 -6.04 11.02 -3.88
N GLN A 114 -5.44 11.98 -4.56
CA GLN A 114 -4.04 11.89 -4.97
C GLN A 114 -3.08 12.23 -3.81
N ILE A 115 -2.04 11.41 -3.65
CA ILE A 115 -0.91 11.72 -2.77
C ILE A 115 0.01 12.75 -3.42
N SER A 116 0.79 13.47 -2.60
CA SER A 116 1.78 14.38 -3.17
C SER A 116 2.84 13.64 -4.02
N PRO A 117 3.44 14.33 -5.02
CA PRO A 117 4.56 13.79 -5.77
C PRO A 117 5.74 13.38 -4.88
N ASP A 118 5.97 14.09 -3.78
CA ASP A 118 7.05 13.83 -2.84
C ASP A 118 6.81 12.54 -2.05
N LEU A 119 5.61 12.33 -1.52
CA LEU A 119 5.25 11.06 -0.89
C LEU A 119 5.37 9.89 -1.89
N LYS A 120 4.88 10.06 -3.11
CA LYS A 120 5.00 9.03 -4.16
C LYS A 120 6.46 8.64 -4.43
N LYS A 121 7.37 9.62 -4.46
CA LYS A 121 8.82 9.39 -4.59
C LYS A 121 9.38 8.66 -3.37
N ARG A 122 9.03 9.09 -2.14
CA ARG A 122 9.49 8.46 -0.89
C ARG A 122 9.09 6.98 -0.80
N LEU A 123 7.84 6.64 -1.14
CA LEU A 123 7.36 5.26 -1.15
C LEU A 123 8.06 4.40 -2.21
N ARG A 124 8.30 4.95 -3.41
CA ARG A 124 9.08 4.27 -4.47
C ARG A 124 10.52 3.98 -4.02
N ASP A 125 11.18 4.95 -3.40
CA ASP A 125 12.55 4.80 -2.89
C ASP A 125 12.62 3.77 -1.77
N ARG A 126 11.63 3.75 -0.86
CA ARG A 126 11.49 2.72 0.20
C ARG A 126 11.43 1.32 -0.42
N ARG A 127 10.61 1.13 -1.46
CA ARG A 127 10.52 -0.15 -2.18
C ARG A 127 11.84 -0.54 -2.87
N SER A 128 12.51 0.41 -3.52
CA SER A 128 13.82 0.18 -4.16
C SER A 128 14.89 -0.28 -3.16
N ARG A 129 14.95 0.35 -1.98
CA ARG A 129 15.87 -0.04 -0.89
C ARG A 129 15.58 -1.45 -0.37
N ARG A 130 14.30 -1.83 -0.21
CA ARG A 130 13.89 -3.19 0.20
C ARG A 130 14.27 -4.26 -0.82
N SER A 131 14.05 -3.98 -2.11
CA SER A 131 14.44 -4.88 -3.20
C SER A 131 15.96 -5.08 -3.26
N SER A 132 16.73 -3.99 -3.10
CA SER A 132 18.19 -4.02 -3.11
C SER A 132 18.76 -4.87 -1.97
N ARG A 133 18.24 -4.70 -0.74
CA ARG A 133 18.63 -5.53 0.42
C ARG A 133 18.34 -7.02 0.21
N SER A 134 17.20 -7.34 -0.41
CA SER A 134 16.81 -8.73 -0.71
C SER A 134 17.75 -9.39 -1.74
N ARG A 135 18.21 -8.63 -2.73
CA ARG A 135 19.19 -9.08 -3.74
C ARG A 135 20.58 -9.31 -3.12
N SER A 136 21.04 -8.41 -2.24
CA SER A 136 22.32 -8.56 -1.55
C SER A 136 22.36 -9.82 -0.69
N ARG A 137 21.31 -10.08 0.09
CA ARG A 137 21.18 -11.32 0.90
C ARG A 137 21.19 -12.59 0.04
N SER A 138 20.54 -12.54 -1.12
CA SER A 138 20.54 -13.67 -2.07
C SER A 138 21.94 -13.96 -2.63
N ARG A 139 22.72 -12.92 -2.92
CA ARG A 139 24.12 -13.06 -3.39
C ARG A 139 25.04 -13.59 -2.29
N GLU A 140 24.90 -13.11 -1.07
CA GLU A 140 25.67 -13.58 0.09
C GLU A 140 25.43 -15.07 0.36
N ARG A 141 24.17 -15.52 0.34
CA ARG A 141 23.83 -16.95 0.46
C ARG A 141 24.45 -17.80 -0.65
N ARG A 142 24.45 -17.33 -1.90
CA ARG A 142 25.10 -18.04 -3.02
C ARG A 142 26.61 -18.15 -2.82
N ASN A 143 27.25 -17.06 -2.39
CA ASN A 143 28.70 -17.05 -2.14
C ASN A 143 29.07 -17.95 -0.94
N ALA A 144 28.29 -17.94 0.14
CA ALA A 144 28.50 -18.83 1.27
C ALA A 144 28.38 -20.31 0.89
N ASN A 145 27.40 -20.66 0.04
CA ASN A 145 27.23 -22.03 -0.44
C ASN A 145 28.36 -22.48 -1.38
N ALA A 146 28.88 -21.58 -2.21
CA ALA A 146 30.04 -21.84 -3.06
C ALA A 146 31.32 -22.09 -2.24
N ASN A 147 31.51 -21.34 -1.14
CA ASN A 147 32.68 -21.52 -0.27
C ASN A 147 32.62 -22.83 0.53
N ASN A 148 31.43 -23.30 0.90
CA ASN A 148 31.27 -24.56 1.66
C ASN A 148 31.42 -25.81 0.77
N GLY A 149 31.17 -25.71 -0.53
CA GLY A 149 31.39 -26.80 -1.49
C GLY A 149 32.86 -27.13 -1.77
N ASN A 150 33.78 -26.19 -1.51
CA ASN A 150 35.20 -26.35 -1.83
C ASN A 150 36.00 -27.09 -0.73
N ASN A 151 35.45 -27.26 0.47
CA ASN A 151 36.14 -27.95 1.58
C ASN A 151 36.01 -29.48 1.55
N ASN A 152 35.18 -30.05 0.68
CA ASN A 152 34.91 -31.50 0.66
C ASN A 152 35.71 -32.28 -0.41
N MET A 153 36.63 -31.64 -1.13
CA MET A 153 37.39 -32.26 -2.22
C MET A 153 38.85 -32.56 -1.90
N ASN A 154 39.30 -32.37 -0.65
CA ASN A 154 40.71 -32.52 -0.30
C ASN A 154 41.06 -33.73 0.59
N ASN A 155 40.13 -34.65 0.86
CA ASN A 155 40.37 -35.80 1.75
C ASN A 155 40.55 -37.16 1.07
N ASN A 156 40.61 -37.25 -0.27
CA ASN A 156 40.71 -38.54 -0.98
C ASN A 156 41.99 -38.76 -1.80
N ARG A 157 43.11 -38.08 -1.45
CA ARG A 157 44.39 -38.22 -2.17
C ARG A 157 45.57 -38.69 -1.30
N ARG A 158 45.30 -39.50 -0.28
CA ARG A 158 46.34 -40.21 0.49
C ARG A 158 45.94 -41.68 0.72
N ARG A 159 46.17 -42.52 -0.28
CA ARG A 159 46.50 -43.94 -0.12
C ARG A 159 47.14 -44.47 -1.39
#